data_AF-A0A1B6L9F8-F1
#
_entry.id   AF-A0A1B6L9F8-F1
#
_cell.length_a   1.000
_cell.length_b   1.000
_cell.length_c   1.000
_cell.angle_alpha   90.00
_cell.angle_beta   90.00
_cell.angle_gamma   90.00
#
_symmetry.space_group_name_H-M   'P 1'
#
loop_
_entity.id
_entity.type
_entity.pdbx_description
1 polymer ?
#
loop_
_entity_poly.entity_id
_entity_poly.type
_entity_poly.pdbx_seq_one_letter_code
_entity_poly.pdbx_strand_id
1 'polypeptide(L)'
;TYVKKFRLHGSRTTFKFTNPPQGTSEIDWLKQGFAKLVEEVKANSYENDQIGFTLQSLNLKNQDPGYVAFRPKDEVDADILWQIFGGIIQSNAESVKSTDTFKVECTRVNLPVSSGRVRPGLFNNF
;
A
#
# COMPACT_ATOMS: atom_id res chain seq x y z
N THR A 1 13.07 -5.61 3.12
CA THR A 1 13.27 -6.33 4.39
C THR A 1 12.63 -7.69 4.32
N TYR A 2 13.34 -8.75 4.67
CA TYR A 2 12.77 -10.10 4.74
C TYR A 2 12.67 -10.57 6.19
N VAL A 3 11.47 -10.97 6.63
CA VAL A 3 11.24 -11.50 7.99
C VAL A 3 11.00 -13.01 7.89
N LYS A 4 12.09 -13.77 8.10
CA LYS A 4 12.14 -15.24 7.91
C LYS A 4 11.07 -15.99 8.71
N LYS A 5 10.75 -15.54 9.93
CA LYS A 5 9.74 -16.16 10.81
C LYS A 5 8.33 -16.20 10.19
N PHE A 6 8.03 -15.23 9.31
CA PHE A 6 6.72 -15.08 8.70
C PHE A 6 6.75 -15.20 7.17
N ARG A 7 7.91 -15.57 6.59
CA ARG A 7 8.16 -15.55 5.14
C ARG A 7 7.69 -14.24 4.48
N LEU A 8 7.86 -13.13 5.19
CA LEU A 8 7.35 -11.81 4.80
C LEU A 8 8.42 -11.05 4.02
N HIS A 9 8.06 -10.56 2.84
CA HIS A 9 8.88 -9.67 2.05
C HIS A 9 8.28 -8.26 2.09
N GLY A 10 8.92 -7.38 2.84
CA GLY A 10 8.60 -5.95 2.84
C GLY A 10 9.47 -5.22 1.81
N SER A 11 8.85 -4.42 0.96
CA SER A 11 9.53 -3.50 0.05
C SER A 11 9.14 -2.07 0.38
N ARG A 12 10.13 -1.19 0.52
CA ARG A 12 9.89 0.23 0.75
C ARG A 12 10.18 0.98 -0.54
N THR A 13 9.18 1.70 -1.04
CA THR A 13 9.29 2.48 -2.27
C THR A 13 8.95 3.94 -1.97
N THR A 14 9.98 4.76 -1.86
CA THR A 14 9.78 6.21 -1.78
C THR A 14 9.66 6.75 -3.19
N PHE A 15 8.62 7.52 -3.48
CA PHE A 15 8.49 8.20 -4.78
C PHE A 15 8.25 9.68 -4.55
N LYS A 16 8.69 10.46 -5.51
CA LYS A 16 8.47 11.90 -5.57
C LYS A 16 7.77 12.18 -6.88
N PHE A 17 6.62 12.84 -6.81
CA PHE A 17 5.96 13.28 -8.02
C PHE A 17 6.75 14.42 -8.65
N THR A 18 7.00 14.31 -9.95
CA THR A 18 7.45 15.44 -10.76
C THR A 18 6.26 16.34 -11.07
N ASN A 19 6.52 17.56 -11.50
CA ASN A 19 5.47 18.47 -11.96
C ASN A 19 4.61 17.77 -13.03
N PRO A 20 3.28 18.01 -13.03
CA PRO A 20 2.40 17.43 -14.03
C PRO A 20 2.84 17.86 -15.44
N PRO A 21 2.73 16.98 -16.45
CA PRO A 21 2.86 17.37 -17.84
C PRO A 21 1.89 18.51 -18.20
N GLN A 22 2.29 19.35 -19.15
CA GLN A 22 1.50 20.52 -19.55
C GLN A 22 0.09 20.09 -20.01
N GLY A 23 -0.95 20.68 -19.42
CA GLY A 23 -2.36 20.35 -19.72
C GLY A 23 -2.95 19.19 -18.90
N THR A 24 -2.21 18.59 -17.97
CA THR A 24 -2.72 17.54 -17.07
C THR A 24 -3.06 18.13 -15.70
N SER A 25 -4.21 17.74 -15.14
CA SER A 25 -4.56 18.07 -13.76
C SER A 25 -3.60 17.41 -12.77
N GLU A 26 -3.24 18.11 -11.69
CA GLU A 26 -2.39 17.56 -10.63
C GLU A 26 -2.99 16.30 -10.00
N ILE A 27 -4.31 16.32 -9.80
CA ILE A 27 -5.08 15.20 -9.22
C ILE A 27 -4.99 13.97 -10.12
N ASP A 28 -5.18 14.15 -11.43
CA ASP A 28 -5.13 13.04 -12.38
C ASP A 28 -3.71 12.47 -12.50
N TRP A 29 -2.70 13.33 -12.43
CA TRP A 29 -1.30 12.93 -12.41
C TRP A 29 -0.96 12.08 -11.18
N LEU A 30 -1.41 12.51 -10.00
CA LEU A 30 -1.26 11.75 -8.75
C LEU A 30 -1.98 10.40 -8.83
N LYS A 31 -3.23 10.38 -9.28
CA LYS A 31 -4.04 9.16 -9.42
C LYS A 31 -3.36 8.14 -10.34
N GLN A 32 -2.84 8.59 -11.48
CA GLN A 32 -2.12 7.73 -12.41
C GLN A 32 -0.83 7.16 -11.82
N GLY A 33 -0.06 7.96 -11.08
CA GLY A 33 1.17 7.46 -10.46
C GLY A 33 0.91 6.43 -9.37
N PHE A 34 -0.13 6.63 -8.56
CA PHE A 34 -0.56 5.64 -7.57
C PHE A 34 -1.00 4.34 -8.21
N ALA A 35 -1.82 4.40 -9.26
CA ALA A 35 -2.28 3.22 -9.99
C ALA A 35 -1.10 2.42 -10.56
N LYS A 36 -0.12 3.08 -11.18
CA LYS A 36 1.11 2.43 -11.67
C LYS A 36 1.87 1.71 -10.57
N LEU A 37 2.01 2.33 -9.40
CA LEU A 37 2.72 1.73 -8.27
C LEU A 37 2.01 0.47 -7.77
N VAL A 38 0.68 0.50 -7.67
CA VAL A 38 -0.12 -0.68 -7.29
C VAL A 38 0.06 -1.81 -8.30
N GLU A 39 0.00 -1.50 -9.60
CA GLU A 39 0.17 -2.50 -10.66
C GLU A 39 1.58 -3.09 -10.68
N GLU A 40 2.64 -2.31 -10.48
CA GLU A 40 4.00 -2.83 -10.34
C GLU A 40 4.14 -3.77 -9.15
N VAL A 41 3.52 -3.44 -8.01
CA VAL A 41 3.50 -4.30 -6.83
C VAL A 41 2.77 -5.61 -7.14
N LYS A 42 1.60 -5.56 -7.79
CA LYS A 42 0.82 -6.74 -8.16
C LYS A 42 1.55 -7.62 -9.18
N ALA A 43 2.20 -7.01 -10.18
CA ALA A 43 2.99 -7.72 -11.18
C ALA A 43 4.15 -8.52 -10.56
N ASN A 44 4.75 -7.97 -9.51
CA ASN A 44 5.80 -8.66 -8.76
C ASN A 44 5.26 -9.65 -7.70
N SER A 45 3.94 -9.78 -7.54
CA SER A 45 3.26 -10.58 -6.50
C SER A 45 2.81 -11.96 -6.96
N TYR A 46 2.98 -12.96 -6.08
CA TYR A 46 2.42 -14.30 -6.28
C TYR A 46 0.90 -14.29 -6.03
N GLU A 47 0.17 -15.24 -6.60
CA GLU A 47 -1.30 -15.30 -6.50
C GLU A 47 -1.81 -15.38 -5.05
N ASN A 48 -1.08 -16.08 -4.18
CA ASN A 48 -1.45 -16.24 -2.77
C ASN A 48 -0.88 -15.15 -1.84
N ASP A 49 -0.25 -14.11 -2.40
CA ASP A 49 0.29 -13.03 -1.59
C ASP A 49 -0.82 -12.11 -1.10
N GLN A 50 -0.71 -11.75 0.17
CA GLN A 50 -1.44 -10.67 0.79
C GLN A 50 -0.60 -9.40 0.71
N ILE A 51 -1.20 -8.30 0.27
CA ILE A 51 -0.53 -7.03 0.02
C ILE A 51 -1.12 -5.98 0.95
N GLY A 52 -0.26 -5.30 1.70
CA GLY A 52 -0.60 -4.15 2.53
C GLY A 52 0.17 -2.92 2.08
N PHE A 53 -0.47 -1.75 2.23
CA PHE A 53 0.14 -0.47 1.89
C PHE A 53 0.15 0.47 3.08
N THR A 54 1.19 1.27 3.17
CA THR A 54 1.28 2.39 4.09
C THR A 54 1.73 3.61 3.32
N LEU A 55 0.96 4.69 3.37
CA LEU A 55 1.22 5.95 2.70
C LEU A 55 1.51 7.02 3.75
N GLN A 56 2.69 7.62 3.66
CA GLN A 56 3.13 8.69 4.54
C GLN A 56 3.54 9.91 3.72
N SER A 57 3.00 11.08 4.05
CA SER A 57 3.53 12.35 3.56
C SER A 57 4.80 12.71 4.33
N LEU A 58 5.91 12.95 3.64
CA LEU A 58 7.15 13.41 4.29
C LEU A 58 7.12 14.92 4.61
N ASN A 59 6.18 15.64 3.99
CA ASN A 59 5.99 17.06 4.22
C ASN A 59 5.14 17.32 5.47
N LEU A 60 4.29 16.37 5.86
CA LEU A 60 3.46 16.41 7.07
C LEU A 60 4.07 15.56 8.17
N LYS A 61 5.13 16.07 8.82
CA LYS A 61 5.94 15.31 9.81
C LYS A 61 5.21 14.85 11.06
N ASN A 62 4.09 15.49 11.43
CA ASN A 62 3.38 15.23 12.68
C ASN A 62 2.11 14.40 12.51
N GLN A 63 1.86 13.86 11.31
CA GLN A 63 0.63 13.12 11.01
C GLN A 63 0.88 11.63 10.91
N ASP A 64 -0.11 10.87 11.37
CA ASP A 64 -0.11 9.43 11.27
C ASP A 64 -0.21 9.00 9.80
N PRO A 65 0.55 7.97 9.38
CA PRO A 65 0.47 7.45 8.03
C PRO A 65 -0.89 6.79 7.79
N GLY A 66 -1.44 6.99 6.58
CA GLY A 66 -2.58 6.22 6.13
C GLY A 66 -2.16 4.79 5.81
N TYR A 67 -3.00 3.81 6.13
CA TYR A 67 -2.69 2.40 5.88
C TYR A 67 -3.86 1.65 5.29
N VAL A 68 -3.53 0.59 4.56
CA VAL A 68 -4.47 -0.42 4.09
C VAL A 68 -4.04 -1.75 4.66
N ALA A 69 -5.00 -2.41 5.31
CA ALA A 69 -4.83 -3.76 5.80
C ALA A 69 -4.47 -4.72 4.66
N PHE A 70 -3.80 -5.81 5.01
CA PHE A 70 -3.42 -6.86 4.06
C PHE A 70 -4.65 -7.42 3.35
N ARG A 71 -4.60 -7.45 2.02
CA ARG A 71 -5.64 -8.03 1.16
C ARG A 71 -5.04 -8.99 0.13
N PRO A 72 -5.77 -10.02 -0.31
CA PRO A 72 -5.34 -10.86 -1.42
C PRO A 72 -4.99 -10.01 -2.64
N LYS A 73 -3.97 -10.41 -3.41
CA LYS A 73 -3.54 -9.72 -4.64
C LYS A 73 -4.72 -9.32 -5.54
N ASP A 74 -5.71 -10.20 -5.67
CA ASP A 74 -6.86 -10.01 -6.56
C ASP A 74 -7.89 -9.00 -6.03
N GLU A 75 -7.87 -8.73 -4.72
CA GLU A 75 -8.71 -7.74 -4.05
C GLU A 75 -8.04 -6.36 -3.93
N VAL A 76 -6.81 -6.23 -4.42
CA VAL A 76 -6.06 -4.96 -4.43
C VAL A 76 -6.37 -4.21 -5.71
N ASP A 77 -7.19 -3.16 -5.55
CA ASP A 77 -7.54 -2.22 -6.60
C ASP A 77 -6.44 -1.16 -6.81
N ALA A 78 -6.24 -0.73 -8.05
CA ALA A 78 -5.35 0.39 -8.41
C ALA A 78 -5.75 1.70 -7.69
N ASP A 79 -7.02 1.88 -7.38
CA ASP A 79 -7.54 3.06 -6.69
C ASP A 79 -7.32 3.03 -5.16
N ILE A 80 -6.77 1.94 -4.59
CA ILE A 80 -6.66 1.77 -3.14
C ILE A 80 -5.76 2.83 -2.49
N LEU A 81 -4.63 3.15 -3.13
CA LEU A 81 -3.73 4.22 -2.66
C LEU A 81 -4.38 5.60 -2.81
N TRP A 82 -5.20 5.80 -3.84
CA TRP A 82 -5.96 7.04 -4.04
C TRP A 82 -6.99 7.25 -2.94
N GLN A 83 -7.65 6.18 -2.48
CA GLN A 83 -8.59 6.26 -1.35
C GLN A 83 -7.89 6.64 -0.04
N ILE A 84 -6.74 6.04 0.27
CA ILE A 84 -5.93 6.42 1.44
C ILE A 84 -5.52 7.89 1.33
N PHE A 85 -5.02 8.28 0.15
CA PHE A 85 -4.59 9.64 -0.12
C PHE A 85 -5.74 10.64 0.03
N GLY A 86 -6.94 10.31 -0.44
CA GLY A 86 -8.14 11.12 -0.26
C GLY A 86 -8.47 11.35 1.22
N GLY A 87 -8.34 10.33 2.07
CA GLY A 87 -8.50 10.48 3.53
C GLY A 87 -7.44 11.39 4.16
N ILE A 88 -6.20 11.30 3.69
CA ILE A 88 -5.10 12.20 4.13
C ILE A 88 -5.35 13.63 3.64
N ILE A 89 -5.83 13.86 2.42
CA ILE A 89 -6.14 15.22 1.94
C ILE A 89 -7.35 15.79 2.66
N GLN A 90 -8.44 15.04 2.81
CA GLN A 90 -9.66 15.54 3.46
C GLN A 90 -9.39 15.99 4.89
N SER A 91 -8.48 15.32 5.58
CA SER A 91 -8.01 15.73 6.91
C SER A 91 -7.04 16.92 6.90
N ASN A 92 -6.48 17.30 5.74
CA ASN A 92 -5.37 18.27 5.60
C ASN A 92 -5.56 19.27 4.43
N ALA A 93 -6.80 19.63 4.09
CA ALA A 93 -7.26 20.26 2.83
C ALA A 93 -6.51 21.51 2.32
N GLU A 94 -5.61 22.11 3.10
CA GLU A 94 -4.83 23.30 2.71
C GLU A 94 -3.36 23.01 2.35
N SER A 95 -2.84 21.79 2.53
CA SER A 95 -1.37 21.58 2.61
C SER A 95 -0.76 20.62 1.59
N VAL A 96 -1.55 19.87 0.83
CA VAL A 96 -1.01 18.85 -0.10
C VAL A 96 -0.77 19.45 -1.48
N LYS A 97 0.48 19.47 -1.94
CA LYS A 97 0.88 19.94 -3.27
C LYS A 97 1.33 18.78 -4.16
N SER A 98 1.19 18.92 -5.48
CA SER A 98 1.71 17.96 -6.47
C SER A 98 3.22 17.71 -6.35
N THR A 99 3.98 18.64 -5.76
CA THR A 99 5.42 18.53 -5.49
C THR A 99 5.76 17.75 -4.21
N ASP A 100 4.76 17.30 -3.47
CA ASP A 100 4.97 16.63 -2.19
C ASP A 100 5.71 15.31 -2.35
N THR A 101 6.56 15.02 -1.36
CA THR A 101 7.28 13.74 -1.32
C THR A 101 6.50 12.77 -0.46
N PHE A 102 6.14 11.62 -1.04
CA PHE A 102 5.42 10.56 -0.35
C PHE A 102 6.31 9.34 -0.20
N LYS A 103 6.20 8.71 0.95
CA LYS A 103 6.78 7.40 1.19
C LYS A 103 5.62 6.40 1.13
N VAL A 104 5.63 5.50 0.14
CA VAL A 104 4.79 4.30 0.17
C VAL A 104 5.61 3.11 0.62
N GLU A 105 5.14 2.45 1.66
CA GLU A 105 5.65 1.18 2.07
C GLU A 105 4.67 0.11 1.59
N CYS A 106 5.18 -0.87 0.86
CA CYS A 106 4.41 -2.02 0.43
C CYS A 106 4.92 -3.25 1.17
N THR A 107 4.04 -3.88 1.93
CA THR A 107 4.36 -5.13 2.61
C THR A 107 3.64 -6.27 1.93
N ARG A 108 4.38 -7.34 1.61
CA ARG A 108 3.84 -8.54 1.00
C ARG A 108 4.05 -9.74 1.92
N VAL A 109 2.97 -10.48 2.13
CA VAL A 109 2.94 -11.64 3.01
C VAL A 109 2.38 -12.81 2.24
N ASN A 110 3.21 -13.83 2.04
CA ASN A 110 2.71 -15.10 1.54
C ASN A 110 2.13 -15.88 2.72
N LEU A 111 0.81 -16.01 2.79
CA LEU A 111 0.20 -16.89 3.78
C LEU A 111 0.38 -18.34 3.28
N PRO A 112 1.08 -19.21 4.01
CA PRO A 112 1.20 -20.60 3.61
C PRO A 112 -0.20 -21.23 3.62
N VAL A 113 -0.69 -21.61 2.43
CA VAL A 113 -1.77 -22.57 2.25
C VAL A 113 -1.27 -23.95 2.68
N SER A 114 -1.09 -24.15 3.98
CA SER A 114 -1.02 -25.47 4.57
C SER A 114 -1.91 -25.45 5.78
N SER A 115 -3.02 -26.21 5.69
CA SER A 115 -3.84 -26.73 6.78
C SER A 115 -3.27 -26.36 8.14
N GLY A 116 -3.97 -25.49 8.88
CA GLY A 116 -3.69 -25.28 10.29
C GLY A 116 -3.39 -26.64 10.90
N ARG A 117 -2.22 -26.76 11.53
CA ARG A 117 -1.73 -28.02 12.11
C ARG A 117 -2.89 -28.57 12.92
N VAL A 118 -3.56 -29.62 12.41
CA VAL A 118 -4.62 -30.30 13.15
C VAL A 118 -3.88 -30.87 14.35
N ARG A 119 -3.90 -30.15 15.47
CA ARG A 119 -3.49 -30.70 16.74
C ARG A 119 -4.57 -31.72 17.09
N PRO A 120 -4.26 -33.01 17.22
CA PRO A 120 -5.22 -33.94 17.76
C PRO A 120 -5.44 -33.55 19.23
N GLY A 121 -6.60 -32.95 19.51
CA GLY A 121 -7.03 -32.51 20.84
C GLY A 121 -6.59 -31.08 21.20
N LEU A 122 -7.40 -30.20 21.79
CA LEU A 122 -8.67 -30.39 22.51
C LEU A 122 -9.68 -29.27 22.25
N PHE A 123 -9.38 -28.27 21.40
CA PHE A 123 -10.33 -27.19 21.08
C PHE A 123 -10.05 -26.58 19.71
N ASN A 124 -11.11 -26.33 18.95
CA ASN A 124 -11.24 -25.27 17.96
C ASN A 124 -12.72 -24.88 17.92
N ASN A 125 -13.07 -23.77 18.57
CA ASN A 125 -14.34 -23.07 18.34
C ASN A 125 -14.03 -21.79 17.57
N PHE A 126 -14.70 -21.63 16.43
CA PHE A 126 -15.32 -20.39 15.98
C PHE A 126 -16.62 -20.76 15.29
#